data_AF-A0A1P8Q3Z6-F1
#
_entry.id   AF-A0A1P8Q3Z6-F1
#
_cell.length_a   1.000
_cell.length_b   1.000
_cell.length_c   1.000
_cell.angle_alpha   90.00
_cell.angle_beta   90.00
_cell.angle_gamma   90.00
#
_symmetry.space_group_name_H-M   'P 1'
#
loop_
_entity.id
_entity.type
_entity.pdbx_description
1 polymer ?
#
loop_
_entity_poly.entity_id
_entity_poly.type
_entity_poly.pdbx_seq_one_letter_code
_entity_poly.pdbx_strand_id
1 'polypeptide(L)'
;MQSVILKNFIGEFNKRYDKDTYRDLVVVNNSLLDQSSIVMRSFDLTLKTTIEKQIFGVSPMNSSLLTGLVKDAEKTLPINDIGIQYRSV
;
A
#
# COMPACT_ATOMS: atom_id res chain seq x y z
N MET A 1 -2.10 -9.53 17.56
CA MET A 1 -1.60 -10.02 16.26
C MET A 1 -1.52 -8.90 15.19
N GLN A 2 -2.51 -8.01 15.08
CA GLN A 2 -2.49 -6.87 14.13
C GLN A 2 -1.33 -5.86 14.31
N SER A 3 -0.83 -5.65 15.54
CA SER A 3 0.21 -4.63 15.81
C SER A 3 1.56 -4.91 15.12
N VAL A 4 1.98 -6.17 14.96
CA VAL A 4 3.27 -6.49 14.31
C VAL A 4 3.18 -6.26 12.81
N ILE A 5 2.07 -6.67 12.18
CA ILE A 5 1.82 -6.45 10.76
C ILE A 5 1.74 -4.95 10.46
N LEU A 6 1.06 -4.18 11.31
CA LEU A 6 0.99 -2.72 11.22
C LEU A 6 2.37 -2.06 11.34
N LYS A 7 3.18 -2.45 12.33
CA LYS A 7 4.53 -1.93 12.49
C LYS A 7 5.42 -2.26 11.28
N ASN A 8 5.32 -3.47 10.75
CA ASN A 8 6.06 -3.88 9.56
C ASN A 8 5.64 -3.06 8.34
N PHE A 9 4.32 -2.89 8.13
CA PHE A 9 3.78 -2.05 7.06
C PHE A 9 4.27 -0.61 7.16
N ILE A 10 4.16 0.02 8.34
CA ILE A 10 4.64 1.39 8.58
C ILE A 10 6.15 1.48 8.32
N GLY A 11 6.92 0.49 8.75
CA GLY A 11 8.36 0.42 8.49
C GLY A 11 8.68 0.38 7.00
N GLU A 12 8.02 -0.50 6.24
CA GLU A 12 8.19 -0.60 4.80
C GLU A 12 7.68 0.62 4.03
N PHE A 13 6.59 1.22 4.50
CA PHE A 13 6.06 2.47 3.97
C PHE A 13 7.11 3.58 4.10
N ASN A 14 7.63 3.83 5.31
CA ASN A 14 8.61 4.91 5.54
C ASN A 14 9.93 4.70 4.79
N LYS A 15 10.35 3.46 4.54
CA LYS A 15 11.53 3.17 3.71
C LYS A 15 11.35 3.57 2.25
N ARG A 16 10.11 3.52 1.75
CA ARG A 16 9.78 3.73 0.33
C ARG A 16 9.06 5.04 0.06
N TYR A 17 8.53 5.68 1.10
CA TYR A 17 7.81 6.93 1.03
C TYR A 17 8.75 8.09 0.75
N ASP A 18 8.39 8.82 -0.29
CA ASP A 18 8.99 10.11 -0.62
C ASP A 18 7.84 11.11 -0.71
N LYS A 19 7.84 12.08 0.20
CA LYS A 19 6.79 13.09 0.32
C LYS A 19 6.63 13.97 -0.92
N ASP A 20 7.70 14.12 -1.72
CA ASP A 20 7.72 15.03 -2.85
C ASP A 20 7.17 14.35 -4.12
N THR A 21 7.18 13.01 -4.15
CA THR A 21 6.75 12.20 -5.29
C THR A 21 5.57 11.27 -5.00
N TYR A 22 5.18 11.10 -3.73
CA TYR A 22 4.04 10.29 -3.32
C TYR A 22 2.73 10.80 -3.93
N ARG A 23 1.92 9.88 -4.44
CA ARG A 23 0.60 10.18 -5.02
C ARG A 23 -0.51 9.51 -4.21
N ASP A 24 -0.48 8.18 -4.14
CA ASP A 24 -1.53 7.38 -3.52
C ASP A 24 -1.09 5.94 -3.22
N LEU A 25 -1.96 5.22 -2.49
CA LEU A 25 -1.83 3.79 -2.26
C LEU A 25 -2.91 3.04 -3.06
N VAL A 26 -2.53 1.86 -3.56
CA VAL A 26 -3.42 0.94 -4.27
C VAL A 26 -3.41 -0.39 -3.56
N VAL A 27 -4.58 -0.85 -3.14
CA VAL A 27 -4.78 -2.22 -2.63
C VAL A 27 -5.12 -3.09 -3.82
N VAL A 28 -4.25 -4.04 -4.13
CA VAL A 28 -4.39 -4.97 -5.25
C VAL A 28 -4.78 -6.34 -4.71
N ASN A 29 -5.86 -6.89 -5.25
CA ASN A 29 -6.37 -8.21 -4.91
C ASN A 29 -6.17 -9.13 -6.10
N ASN A 30 -5.15 -9.98 -6.06
CA ASN A 30 -4.78 -10.86 -7.16
C ASN A 30 -5.33 -12.28 -6.92
N SER A 31 -6.39 -12.60 -7.64
CA SER A 31 -7.08 -13.89 -7.54
C SER A 31 -6.27 -15.03 -8.16
N LEU A 32 -5.47 -14.74 -9.19
CA LEU A 32 -4.64 -15.72 -9.89
C LEU A 32 -3.48 -16.23 -9.03
N LEU A 33 -2.97 -15.38 -8.13
CA LEU A 33 -1.84 -15.69 -7.25
C LEU A 33 -2.25 -15.93 -5.78
N ASP A 34 -3.55 -15.94 -5.47
CA ASP A 34 -4.10 -16.00 -4.10
C ASP A 34 -3.36 -15.05 -3.13
N GLN A 35 -3.21 -13.80 -3.55
CA GLN A 35 -2.44 -12.79 -2.85
C GLN A 35 -3.12 -11.42 -2.90
N SER A 36 -3.15 -10.74 -1.76
CA SER A 36 -3.47 -9.31 -1.72
C SER A 36 -2.19 -8.51 -1.43
N SER A 37 -2.02 -7.36 -2.07
CA SER A 37 -0.87 -6.49 -1.87
C SER A 37 -1.25 -5.03 -1.76
N ILE A 38 -0.38 -4.26 -1.12
CA ILE A 38 -0.44 -2.80 -1.09
C ILE A 38 0.70 -2.30 -1.95
N VAL A 39 0.36 -1.41 -2.86
CA VAL A 39 1.25 -0.81 -3.84
C VAL A 39 1.27 0.69 -3.61
N MET A 40 2.45 1.28 -3.53
CA MET A 40 2.64 2.71 -3.48
C MET A 40 2.77 3.24 -4.89
N ARG A 41 1.94 4.23 -5.21
CA ARG A 41 2.05 4.99 -6.44
C ARG A 41 2.88 6.25 -6.18
N SER A 42 3.93 6.40 -6.96
CA SER A 42 4.87 7.52 -6.89
C SER A 42 5.15 8.05 -8.29
N PHE A 43 5.46 9.34 -8.39
CA PHE A 43 5.88 9.93 -9.65
C PHE A 43 7.40 9.90 -9.77
N ASP A 44 7.90 9.14 -10.74
CA ASP A 44 9.32 9.10 -11.04
C ASP A 44 9.71 10.34 -11.85
N LEU A 45 10.51 11.24 -11.25
CA LEU A 45 10.98 12.45 -11.89
C LEU A 45 11.91 12.18 -13.08
N THR A 46 12.63 11.06 -13.06
CA THR A 46 13.57 10.67 -14.12
C THR A 46 12.83 10.18 -15.35
N LEU A 47 11.85 9.30 -15.14
CA LEU A 47 11.02 8.73 -16.22
C LEU A 47 9.84 9.61 -16.60
N LYS A 48 9.59 10.69 -15.85
CA LYS A 48 8.42 11.58 -15.97
C LYS A 48 7.10 10.81 -16.03
N THR A 49 6.99 9.73 -15.25
CA THR A 49 5.84 8.85 -15.28
C THR A 49 5.50 8.34 -13.89
N THR A 50 4.28 7.84 -13.76
CA THR A 50 3.80 7.25 -12.52
C THR A 50 4.20 5.79 -12.46
N ILE A 51 4.83 5.39 -11.37
CA ILE A 51 5.25 4.02 -11.11
C ILE A 51 4.56 3.46 -9.87
N GLU A 52 4.27 2.17 -9.95
CA GLU A 52 3.61 1.39 -8.89
C GLU A 52 4.65 0.44 -8.28
N LYS A 53 4.93 0.59 -6.97
CA LYS A 53 5.89 -0.23 -6.22
C LYS A 53 5.18 -0.97 -5.10
N GLN A 54 5.17 -2.31 -5.13
CA GLN A 54 4.60 -3.12 -4.06
C GLN A 54 5.37 -2.92 -2.75
N ILE A 55 4.68 -2.45 -1.70
CA ILE A 55 5.25 -2.19 -0.38
C ILE A 55 4.95 -3.31 0.62
N PHE A 56 3.83 -4.00 0.44
CA PHE A 56 3.40 -5.07 1.35
C PHE A 56 2.55 -6.10 0.61
N GLY A 57 2.57 -7.35 1.06
CA GLY A 57 1.78 -8.42 0.46
C GLY A 57 1.44 -9.50 1.49
N VAL A 58 0.26 -10.09 1.36
CA VAL A 58 -0.25 -11.16 2.22
C VAL A 58 -0.83 -12.28 1.37
N SER A 59 -0.58 -13.51 1.79
CA SER A 59 -1.19 -14.73 1.25
C SER A 59 -1.65 -15.60 2.44
N PRO A 60 -2.84 -16.22 2.41
CA PRO A 60 -3.82 -16.18 1.32
C PRO A 60 -4.45 -14.79 1.13
N MET A 61 -5.17 -14.61 0.03
CA MET A 61 -5.80 -13.34 -0.32
C MET A 61 -6.73 -12.85 0.80
N ASN A 62 -6.47 -11.66 1.34
CA ASN A 62 -7.24 -11.09 2.44
C ASN A 62 -7.31 -9.56 2.32
N SER A 63 -8.20 -9.10 1.43
CA SER A 63 -8.44 -7.67 1.19
C SER A 63 -8.95 -6.95 2.44
N SER A 64 -9.78 -7.60 3.26
CA SER A 64 -10.32 -7.01 4.50
C SER A 64 -9.21 -6.72 5.52
N LEU A 65 -8.22 -7.61 5.64
CA LEU A 65 -7.05 -7.38 6.49
C LEU A 65 -6.22 -6.20 5.99
N LEU A 66 -5.98 -6.09 4.68
CA LEU A 66 -5.23 -4.97 4.13
C LEU A 66 -5.99 -3.64 4.24
N THR A 67 -7.30 -3.63 4.01
CA THR A 67 -8.13 -2.43 4.21
C THR A 67 -8.07 -1.97 5.67
N GLY A 68 -8.20 -2.90 6.63
CA GLY A 68 -8.06 -2.57 8.05
C GLY A 68 -6.65 -2.06 8.40
N LEU A 69 -5.62 -2.69 7.84
CA LEU A 69 -4.22 -2.30 8.01
C LEU A 69 -3.96 -0.87 7.54
N VAL A 70 -4.47 -0.50 6.36
CA VAL A 70 -4.26 0.86 5.83
C VAL A 70 -5.04 1.89 6.66
N LYS A 71 -6.29 1.61 7.03
CA LYS A 71 -7.08 2.48 7.92
C LYS A 71 -6.43 2.73 9.27
N ASP A 72 -5.79 1.71 9.83
CA ASP A 72 -5.03 1.89 11.07
C ASP A 72 -3.73 2.67 10.85
N ALA A 73 -3.09 2.50 9.69
CA ALA A 73 -1.87 3.21 9.35
C ALA A 73 -2.10 4.70 9.07
N GLU A 74 -3.23 5.08 8.46
CA GLU A 74 -3.66 6.47 8.20
C GLU A 74 -3.68 7.34 9.46
N LYS A 75 -3.93 6.75 10.63
CA LYS A 75 -3.90 7.47 11.91
C LYS A 75 -2.49 8.00 12.25
N THR A 76 -1.46 7.46 11.60
CA THR A 76 -0.05 7.71 11.91
C THR A 76 0.79 8.12 10.71
N LEU A 77 0.35 7.81 9.50
CA LEU A 77 1.04 8.08 8.25
C LEU A 77 0.30 9.16 7.44
N PRO A 78 1.00 9.89 6.56
CA PRO A 78 0.39 10.86 5.65
C PRO A 78 -0.32 10.16 4.47
N ILE A 79 -1.20 9.21 4.78
CA ILE A 79 -2.05 8.50 3.82
C ILE A 79 -3.43 9.17 3.85
N ASN A 80 -4.04 9.34 2.68
CA ASN A 80 -5.39 9.87 2.56
C ASN A 80 -6.32 8.74 2.08
N ASP A 81 -7.24 8.28 2.94
CA ASP A 81 -8.19 7.17 2.65
C ASP A 81 -9.00 7.43 1.38
N ILE A 82 -9.35 8.70 1.13
CA ILE A 82 -10.10 9.14 -0.06
C ILE A 82 -9.30 8.84 -1.36
N GLY A 83 -7.97 8.76 -1.25
CA GLY A 83 -7.07 8.44 -2.35
C GLY A 83 -6.76 6.95 -2.53
N ILE A 84 -7.26 6.05 -1.67
CA ILE A 84 -6.93 4.63 -1.79
C ILE A 84 -7.74 3.99 -2.91
N GLN A 85 -7.03 3.43 -3.88
CA GLN A 85 -7.65 2.70 -4.98
C GLN A 85 -7.69 1.19 -4.66
N TYR A 86 -8.80 0.55 -4.98
CA TYR A 86 -8.94 -0.90 -4.88
C TYR A 86 -8.97 -1.49 -6.28
N ARG A 87 -8.03 -2.40 -6.57
CA ARG A 87 -7.92 -3.08 -7.86
C ARG A 87 -8.01 -4.59 -7.66
N SER A 88 -8.86 -5.25 -8.43
CA SER A 88 -8.87 -6.71 -8.52
C SER A 88 -8.25 -7.15 -9.84
N VAL A 89 -7.37 -8.15 -9.79
CA VAL A 89 -6.65 -8.72 -10.93
C VAL A 89 -6.84 -10.23 -10.98
#